data_AF-A0A1D0BZZ2-F1
#
_entry.id   AF-A0A1D0BZZ2-F1
#
_cell.length_a   1.000
_cell.length_b   1.000
_cell.length_c   1.000
_cell.angle_alpha   90.00
_cell.angle_beta   90.00
_cell.angle_gamma   90.00
#
_symmetry.space_group_name_H-M   'P 1'
#
loop_
_entity.id
_entity.type
_entity.pdbx_description
1 polymer ?
#
loop_
_entity_poly.entity_id
_entity_poly.type
_entity_poly.pdbx_seq_one_letter_code
_entity_poly.pdbx_strand_id
1 'polypeptide(L)'
;MNTLIAFAVLLLLSTTLGDTDDKVSHEEIQERKELSGISEELLLQQLEAVEAALMEKERLEEMEEDGNSREKRCMALNVPCDSHFKCCKNLVCQDPTLTWFYGSKYCYRKKS
;
A
#
# COMPACT_ATOMS: atom_id res chain seq x y z
N MET A 1 -59.01 29.20 -26.15
CA MET A 1 -59.12 27.99 -25.30
C MET A 1 -57.80 27.23 -25.13
N ASN A 2 -56.90 27.19 -26.12
CA ASN A 2 -55.66 26.39 -26.04
C ASN A 2 -54.61 26.92 -25.06
N THR A 3 -54.58 28.23 -24.79
CA THR A 3 -53.61 28.85 -23.87
C THR A 3 -53.87 28.48 -22.41
N LEU A 4 -55.14 28.35 -22.00
CA LEU A 4 -55.51 27.97 -20.64
C LEU A 4 -55.06 26.55 -20.29
N ILE A 5 -55.10 25.64 -21.28
CA ILE A 5 -54.63 24.26 -21.12
C ILE A 5 -53.11 24.23 -20.91
N ALA A 6 -52.36 25.04 -21.67
CA ALA A 6 -50.91 25.14 -21.48
C ALA A 6 -50.53 25.67 -20.09
N PHE A 7 -51.26 26.67 -19.57
CA PHE A 7 -51.08 27.15 -18.20
C PHE A 7 -51.42 26.09 -17.14
N ALA A 8 -52.50 25.33 -17.34
CA ALA A 8 -52.86 24.25 -16.42
C ALA A 8 -51.80 23.14 -16.36
N VAL A 9 -51.21 22.78 -17.52
CA VAL A 9 -50.12 21.80 -17.60
C VAL A 9 -48.84 22.33 -16.94
N LEU A 10 -48.50 23.60 -17.14
CA LEU A 10 -47.37 24.25 -16.47
C LEU A 10 -47.52 24.26 -14.94
N LEU A 11 -48.73 24.56 -14.44
CA LEU A 11 -49.02 24.55 -13.00
C LEU A 11 -48.86 23.14 -12.41
N LEU A 12 -49.38 22.11 -13.08
CA LEU A 12 -49.23 20.71 -12.65
C LEU A 12 -47.75 20.28 -12.62
N LEU A 13 -46.95 20.66 -13.62
CA LEU A 13 -45.51 20.36 -13.64
C LEU A 13 -44.75 21.07 -12.51
N SER A 14 -45.09 22.33 -12.21
CA SER A 14 -44.46 23.05 -11.10
C SER A 14 -44.78 22.45 -9.73
N THR A 15 -46.00 21.91 -9.53
CA THR A 15 -46.36 21.22 -8.29
C THR A 15 -45.60 19.91 -8.11
N THR A 16 -45.25 19.20 -9.19
CA THR A 16 -44.48 17.96 -9.11
C THR A 16 -42.98 18.17 -8.92
N LEU A 17 -42.44 19.32 -9.34
CA LEU A 17 -41.02 19.68 -9.13
C LEU A 17 -40.78 20.38 -7.78
N GLY A 18 -41.79 21.02 -7.19
CA GLY A 18 -41.69 21.60 -5.84
C GLY A 18 -41.69 20.54 -4.73
N ASP A 19 -42.33 19.39 -4.97
CA ASP A 19 -42.47 18.29 -3.99
C ASP A 19 -41.26 17.32 -4.01
N THR A 20 -40.31 17.53 -4.92
CA THR A 20 -39.04 16.78 -4.99
C THR A 20 -37.94 17.39 -4.12
N ASP A 21 -37.96 18.70 -3.86
CA ASP A 21 -37.00 19.34 -2.93
C ASP A 21 -37.27 18.94 -1.48
N ASP A 22 -38.55 18.77 -1.10
CA ASP A 22 -38.91 18.31 0.25
C ASP A 22 -38.55 16.84 0.50
N LYS A 23 -38.56 15.99 -0.54
CA LYS A 23 -38.11 14.59 -0.42
C LYS A 23 -36.59 14.46 -0.38
N VAL A 24 -35.88 15.19 -1.22
CA VAL A 24 -34.41 15.21 -1.22
C VAL A 24 -33.89 15.81 0.09
N SER A 25 -34.50 16.88 0.58
CA SER A 25 -34.15 17.43 1.91
C SER A 25 -34.53 16.50 3.05
N HIS A 26 -35.64 15.75 2.97
CA HIS A 26 -35.96 14.73 3.97
C HIS A 26 -34.97 13.57 3.97
N GLU A 27 -34.52 13.11 2.81
CA GLU A 27 -33.50 12.06 2.68
C GLU A 27 -32.15 12.56 3.23
N GLU A 28 -31.72 13.78 2.89
CA GLU A 28 -30.50 14.39 3.42
C GLU A 28 -30.57 14.63 4.94
N ILE A 29 -31.71 15.05 5.47
CA ILE A 29 -31.92 15.23 6.92
C ILE A 29 -31.94 13.87 7.63
N GLN A 30 -32.50 12.83 7.00
CA GLN A 30 -32.55 11.49 7.57
C GLN A 30 -31.16 10.84 7.57
N GLU A 31 -30.36 10.98 6.51
CA GLU A 31 -28.95 10.57 6.51
C GLU A 31 -28.13 11.33 7.56
N ARG A 32 -28.34 12.64 7.73
CA ARG A 32 -27.71 13.41 8.83
C ARG A 32 -28.14 12.94 10.22
N LYS A 33 -29.37 12.48 10.37
CA LYS A 33 -29.92 12.03 11.65
C LYS A 33 -29.45 10.63 12.02
N GLU A 34 -29.26 9.76 11.03
CA GLU A 34 -28.58 8.47 11.20
C GLU A 34 -27.09 8.68 11.53
N LEU A 35 -26.43 9.64 10.87
CA LEU A 35 -25.05 10.02 11.20
C LEU A 35 -24.92 10.65 12.60
N SER A 36 -25.91 11.43 13.04
CA SER A 36 -25.99 12.01 14.39
C SER A 36 -26.23 10.98 15.49
N GLY A 37 -26.78 9.80 15.15
CA GLY A 37 -26.99 8.69 16.09
C GLY A 37 -25.75 7.83 16.28
N ILE A 38 -24.76 7.96 15.40
CA ILE A 38 -23.46 7.33 15.53
C ILE A 38 -22.65 8.22 16.48
N SER A 39 -22.27 7.69 17.65
CA SER A 39 -21.39 8.42 18.56
C SER A 39 -20.10 8.77 17.83
N GLU A 40 -19.58 9.98 18.06
CA GLU A 40 -18.27 10.39 17.53
C GLU A 40 -17.18 9.34 17.87
N GLU A 41 -17.32 8.67 19.01
CA GLU A 41 -16.51 7.53 19.44
C GLU A 41 -16.53 6.34 18.46
N LEU A 42 -17.70 5.98 17.90
CA LEU A 42 -17.80 4.87 16.95
C LEU A 42 -17.15 5.23 15.60
N LEU A 43 -17.32 6.47 15.15
CA LEU A 43 -16.64 6.96 13.93
C LEU A 43 -15.12 6.99 14.12
N LEU A 44 -14.65 7.46 15.27
CA LEU A 44 -13.22 7.46 15.61
C LEU A 44 -12.66 6.03 15.65
N GLN A 45 -13.39 5.09 16.25
CA GLN A 45 -12.96 3.69 16.32
C GLN A 45 -12.89 3.03 14.93
N GLN A 46 -13.82 3.36 14.03
CA GLN A 46 -13.75 2.89 12.64
C GLN A 46 -12.58 3.50 11.89
N LEU A 47 -12.30 4.79 12.09
CA LEU A 47 -11.17 5.48 11.47
C LEU A 47 -9.83 4.88 11.95
N GLU A 48 -9.70 4.65 13.26
CA GLU A 48 -8.51 4.02 13.86
C GLU A 48 -8.30 2.60 13.35
N ALA A 49 -9.37 1.81 13.17
CA ALA A 49 -9.28 0.47 12.59
C ALA A 49 -8.83 0.48 11.12
N VAL A 50 -9.31 1.45 10.33
CA VAL A 50 -8.90 1.63 8.93
C VAL A 50 -7.45 2.11 8.84
N GLU A 51 -7.04 3.04 9.70
CA GLU A 51 -5.66 3.52 9.79
C GLU A 51 -4.69 2.40 10.19
N ALA A 52 -5.04 1.60 11.21
CA ALA A 52 -4.24 0.46 11.62
C ALA A 52 -4.10 -0.60 10.50
N ALA A 53 -5.17 -0.85 9.74
CA ALA A 53 -5.12 -1.77 8.61
C ALA A 53 -4.25 -1.24 7.45
N LEU A 54 -4.27 0.08 7.20
CA LEU A 54 -3.40 0.73 6.21
C LEU A 54 -1.94 0.73 6.64
N MET A 55 -1.65 1.08 7.90
CA MET A 55 -0.29 1.09 8.45
C MET A 55 0.32 -0.32 8.48
N GLU A 56 -0.47 -1.35 8.80
CA GLU A 56 0.01 -2.73 8.74
C GLU A 56 0.30 -3.14 7.29
N LYS A 57 -0.52 -2.69 6.33
CA LYS A 57 -0.29 -2.96 4.91
C LYS A 57 0.97 -2.25 4.39
N GLU A 58 1.15 -0.97 4.72
CA GLU A 58 2.37 -0.22 4.38
C GLU A 58 3.60 -0.86 5.05
N ARG A 59 3.51 -1.28 6.32
CA ARG A 59 4.61 -2.00 6.98
C ARG A 59 4.94 -3.32 6.28
N LEU A 60 3.94 -4.08 5.83
CA LEU A 60 4.18 -5.33 5.10
C LEU A 60 4.77 -5.07 3.71
N GLU A 61 4.31 -4.04 2.99
CA GLU A 61 4.90 -3.61 1.72
C GLU A 61 6.34 -3.11 1.92
N GLU A 62 6.60 -2.33 2.97
CA GLU A 62 7.96 -1.92 3.36
C GLU A 62 8.82 -3.11 3.79
N MET A 63 8.28 -4.16 4.42
CA MET A 63 9.07 -5.35 4.76
C MET A 63 9.38 -6.22 3.54
N GLU A 64 8.55 -6.19 2.50
CA GLU A 64 8.85 -6.80 1.21
C GLU A 64 9.84 -5.96 0.38
N GLU A 65 9.81 -4.63 0.51
CA GLU A 65 10.72 -3.69 -0.15
C GLU A 65 12.03 -3.41 0.62
N ASP A 66 12.08 -3.66 1.93
CA ASP A 66 13.30 -3.63 2.76
C ASP A 66 14.13 -4.92 2.54
N GLY A 67 14.04 -5.46 1.33
CA GLY A 67 15.15 -6.09 0.67
C GLY A 67 16.20 -5.03 0.40
N ASN A 68 16.99 -4.65 1.41
CA ASN A 68 18.22 -3.87 1.31
C ASN A 68 18.86 -4.07 -0.09
N SER A 69 18.59 -3.12 -1.00
CA SER A 69 19.00 -3.18 -2.42
C SER A 69 20.53 -3.20 -2.55
N ARG A 70 21.23 -2.95 -1.45
CA ARG A 70 22.65 -3.20 -1.33
C ARG A 70 22.91 -4.71 -1.45
N GLU A 71 23.56 -5.09 -2.55
CA GLU A 71 24.13 -6.42 -2.74
C GLU A 71 24.79 -6.90 -1.43
N LYS A 72 24.33 -8.05 -0.89
CA LYS A 72 24.91 -8.63 0.33
C LYS A 72 26.42 -8.63 0.15
N ARG A 73 27.16 -8.02 1.09
CA ARG A 73 28.62 -7.85 0.99
C ARG A 73 29.26 -9.18 0.59
N CYS A 74 29.70 -9.25 -0.66
CA CYS A 74 30.37 -10.42 -1.18
C CYS A 74 31.88 -10.18 -1.14
N MET A 75 32.65 -11.24 -0.98
CA MET A 75 34.11 -11.16 -0.92
C MET A 75 34.69 -11.01 -2.33
N ALA A 76 35.51 -9.98 -2.52
CA ALA A 76 36.19 -9.69 -3.78
C ALA A 76 37.34 -10.69 -4.04
N LEU A 77 37.97 -10.56 -5.21
CA LEU A 77 39.12 -11.39 -5.59
C LEU A 77 40.26 -11.27 -4.56
N ASN A 78 40.87 -12.40 -4.20
CA ASN A 78 41.96 -12.51 -3.22
C ASN A 78 41.58 -12.05 -1.79
N VAL A 79 40.30 -11.99 -1.46
CA VAL A 79 39.82 -11.75 -0.09
C VAL A 79 39.51 -13.11 0.58
N PRO A 80 39.82 -13.28 1.88
CA PRO A 80 39.47 -14.49 2.62
C PRO A 80 37.95 -14.75 2.58
N CYS A 81 37.57 -16.02 2.50
CA CYS A 81 36.19 -16.46 2.44
C CYS A 81 35.95 -17.71 3.30
N ASP A 82 34.70 -17.88 3.72
CA ASP A 82 34.23 -19.04 4.49
C ASP A 82 32.75 -19.31 4.18
N SER A 83 32.09 -20.16 4.98
CA SER A 83 30.67 -20.47 4.83
C SER A 83 29.75 -19.27 5.05
N HIS A 84 30.17 -18.28 5.84
CA HIS A 84 29.43 -17.07 6.16
C HIS A 84 29.69 -15.96 5.15
N PHE A 85 30.93 -15.85 4.64
CA PHE A 85 31.41 -14.84 3.72
C PHE A 85 31.62 -15.40 2.32
N LYS A 86 30.53 -15.38 1.53
CA LYS A 86 30.53 -15.86 0.16
C LYS A 86 31.25 -14.90 -0.79
N CYS A 87 31.96 -15.47 -1.76
CA CYS A 87 32.59 -14.70 -2.84
C CYS A 87 31.54 -14.06 -3.76
N CYS A 88 31.92 -12.96 -4.41
CA CYS A 88 31.09 -12.32 -5.43
C CYS A 88 30.85 -13.23 -6.64
N LYS A 89 29.86 -12.86 -7.47
CA LYS A 89 29.54 -13.57 -8.70
C LYS A 89 30.80 -13.80 -9.55
N ASN A 90 30.95 -15.00 -10.12
CA ASN A 90 32.11 -15.47 -10.90
C ASN A 90 33.38 -15.80 -10.10
N LEU A 91 33.34 -15.74 -8.77
CA LEU A 91 34.42 -16.17 -7.90
C LEU A 91 34.03 -17.42 -7.11
N VAL A 92 35.03 -18.25 -6.78
CA VAL A 92 34.88 -19.47 -5.99
C VAL A 92 35.82 -19.40 -4.81
N CYS A 93 35.33 -19.80 -3.64
CA CYS A 93 36.13 -19.90 -2.42
C CYS A 93 36.98 -21.17 -2.48
N GLN A 94 38.30 -21.04 -2.62
CA GLN A 94 39.23 -22.17 -2.76
C GLN A 94 40.45 -21.98 -1.87
N ASP A 95 41.11 -23.10 -1.55
CA ASP A 95 42.39 -23.10 -0.86
C ASP A 95 43.46 -22.43 -1.74
N PRO A 96 44.36 -21.63 -1.16
CA PRO A 96 45.44 -21.00 -1.91
C PRO A 96 46.38 -22.07 -2.47
N THR A 97 46.99 -21.79 -3.63
CA THR A 97 47.95 -22.70 -4.29
C THR A 97 49.13 -23.07 -3.39
N LEU A 98 49.49 -22.20 -2.43
CA LEU A 98 50.53 -22.41 -1.42
C LEU A 98 49.88 -22.61 -0.05
N THR A 99 49.37 -23.83 0.19
CA THR A 99 48.60 -24.19 1.38
C THR A 99 49.38 -24.14 2.69
N TRP A 100 50.72 -24.20 2.66
CA TRP A 100 51.53 -24.37 3.87
C TRP A 100 51.68 -23.10 4.74
N PHE A 101 51.41 -21.92 4.19
CA PHE A 101 51.48 -20.65 4.93
C PHE A 101 50.12 -20.03 5.24
N TYR A 102 49.07 -20.41 4.52
CA TYR A 102 47.77 -19.74 4.57
C TYR A 102 46.70 -20.72 5.03
N GLY A 103 46.22 -20.55 6.27
CA GLY A 103 45.15 -21.35 6.86
C GLY A 103 43.73 -20.94 6.45
N SER A 104 43.60 -19.91 5.61
CA SER A 104 42.33 -19.38 5.13
C SER A 104 42.11 -19.66 3.65
N LYS A 105 40.85 -19.89 3.28
CA LYS A 105 40.41 -19.96 1.88
C LYS A 105 40.23 -18.56 1.33
N TYR A 106 40.42 -18.40 0.02
CA TYR A 106 40.33 -17.12 -0.68
C TYR A 106 39.44 -17.22 -1.91
N CYS A 107 38.88 -16.07 -2.31
CA CYS A 107 38.09 -15.97 -3.53
C CYS A 107 38.97 -15.90 -4.77
N TYR A 108 38.86 -16.89 -5.65
CA TYR A 108 39.56 -16.95 -6.93
C TYR A 108 38.58 -16.96 -8.10
N ARG A 109 39.04 -16.54 -9.29
CA ARG A 109 38.25 -16.71 -10.52
C ARG A 109 38.06 -18.20 -10.79
N LYS A 110 36.84 -18.58 -11.18
CA LYS A 110 36.59 -19.93 -11.70
C LYS A 110 37.52 -20.17 -12.88
N LYS A 111 38.42 -21.16 -12.78
CA LYS A 111 39.22 -21.60 -13.94
C LYS A 111 38.23 -22.11 -14.99
N SER A 112 38.27 -21.49 -16.17
CA SER A 112 37.50 -21.92 -17.34
C SER A 112 37.92 -23.30 -17.80
#